data_AF-A0AAE3HMS4-F1
#
_entry.id   AF-A0AAE3HMS4-F1
#
_cell.length_a   1.000
_cell.length_b   1.000
_cell.length_c   1.000
_cell.angle_alpha   90.00
_cell.angle_beta   90.00
_cell.angle_gamma   90.00
#
_symmetry.space_group_name_H-M   'P 1'
#
loop_
_entity.id
_entity.type
_entity.pdbx_description
1 polymer ?
#
loop_
_entity_poly.entity_id
_entity_poly.type
_entity_poly.pdbx_seq_one_letter_code
_entity_poly.pdbx_strand_id
1 'polypeptide(L)'
;MLVIIHGWSDGSDSFKPLVRRLVAAGIAQEGIEQIHLGDYLSLDDQVTFDDVATALERAWTQHNLPRGPRSVDVVVHSTGALVIRDWLTRYFEPGTAPVHRLLMLAPANFGSPLAHTGRSLIGRATKGWHGSRLFETGTHILKGLELASPYSAALAGRDRFCTESWYGPGRMLCTVLVGNTGYSGIAAIANRPGSDGTVRVSTANLNCARLDVDFASDPKQPDYRLTDCNGLTAFGIMDGEDHSSVACKGGGPRSNATLQTIFEALRVDDDDFKGWCDKLAGQTRQLMDKRNRRGSQPYYHGYQNTVVHVQDQYGNPVPDYLIELFANDDKGRRNRRLTRQLQEGIIVNVHAYSDDAARRSMLINCRQLRALLDRDDDRLNISITASPDINNHDVGFGTYSDKDIGFLSLQREQRDALFQDNRTLLLSITLRREQTDKLFRLHPY
;
A
#
# COMPACT_ATOMS: atom_id res chain seq x y z
N MET A 1 -5.18 -26.92 10.50
CA MET A 1 -4.13 -26.26 11.30
C MET A 1 -4.15 -24.78 11.02
N LEU A 2 -3.97 -23.95 12.05
CA LEU A 2 -4.00 -22.49 11.93
C LEU A 2 -2.70 -21.89 12.48
N VAL A 3 -2.07 -21.00 11.72
CA VAL A 3 -0.89 -20.24 12.15
C VAL A 3 -1.25 -18.77 12.32
N ILE A 4 -0.86 -18.15 13.43
CA ILE A 4 -1.01 -16.70 13.64
C ILE A 4 0.37 -16.03 13.66
N ILE A 5 0.57 -15.00 12.84
CA ILE A 5 1.79 -14.18 12.78
C ILE A 5 1.45 -12.74 13.14
N HIS A 6 2.05 -12.22 14.21
CA HIS A 6 1.76 -10.88 14.70
C HIS A 6 2.49 -9.76 13.93
N GLY A 7 2.14 -8.51 14.25
CA GLY A 7 2.76 -7.31 13.69
C GLY A 7 4.00 -6.85 14.48
N TRP A 8 4.62 -5.78 13.98
CA TRP A 8 5.81 -5.16 14.58
C TRP A 8 5.55 -4.63 16.00
N SER A 9 6.46 -4.94 16.94
CA SER A 9 6.41 -4.50 18.35
C SER A 9 5.10 -4.88 19.05
N ASP A 10 4.62 -6.10 18.80
CA ASP A 10 3.45 -6.70 19.42
C ASP A 10 3.85 -7.98 20.17
N GLY A 11 3.13 -8.32 21.24
CA GLY A 11 3.45 -9.46 22.10
C GLY A 11 2.52 -10.65 21.89
N SER A 12 2.99 -11.85 22.24
CA SER A 12 2.22 -13.11 22.16
C SER A 12 0.82 -13.08 22.81
N ASP A 13 0.65 -12.25 23.85
CA ASP A 13 -0.62 -12.10 24.56
C ASP A 13 -1.70 -11.37 23.76
N SER A 14 -1.33 -10.58 22.75
CA SER A 14 -2.25 -9.69 22.03
C SER A 14 -3.31 -10.44 21.22
N PHE A 15 -3.01 -11.66 20.78
CA PHE A 15 -3.90 -12.50 19.97
C PHE A 15 -4.69 -13.53 20.78
N LYS A 16 -4.45 -13.66 22.09
CA LYS A 16 -5.25 -14.55 22.97
C LYS A 16 -6.76 -14.33 22.82
N PRO A 17 -7.28 -13.09 22.72
CA PRO A 17 -8.72 -12.88 22.49
C PRO A 17 -9.19 -13.46 21.15
N LEU A 18 -8.46 -13.22 20.05
CA LEU A 18 -8.79 -13.79 18.74
C LEU A 18 -8.81 -15.32 18.79
N VAL A 19 -7.76 -15.93 19.34
CA VAL A 19 -7.65 -17.39 19.50
C VAL A 19 -8.87 -17.96 20.23
N ARG A 20 -9.25 -17.37 21.38
CA ARG A 20 -10.43 -17.83 22.14
C ARG A 20 -11.71 -17.74 21.31
N ARG A 21 -11.89 -16.70 20.49
CA ARG A 21 -13.06 -16.55 19.62
C ARG A 21 -13.07 -17.57 18.49
N LEU A 22 -11.92 -17.86 17.89
CA LEU A 22 -11.78 -18.87 16.82
C LEU A 22 -12.04 -20.29 17.34
N VAL A 23 -11.52 -20.62 18.52
CA VAL A 23 -11.80 -21.90 19.21
C VAL A 23 -13.28 -22.01 19.54
N ALA A 24 -13.87 -20.97 20.14
CA ALA A 24 -15.30 -20.96 20.46
C ALA A 24 -16.21 -21.08 19.22
N ALA A 25 -15.75 -20.58 18.08
CA ALA A 25 -16.45 -20.73 16.81
C ALA A 25 -16.22 -22.09 16.14
N GLY A 26 -15.37 -22.97 16.69
CA GLY A 26 -15.03 -24.27 16.12
C GLY A 26 -14.17 -24.19 14.84
N ILE A 27 -13.52 -23.05 14.58
CA ILE A 27 -12.64 -22.86 13.41
C ILE A 27 -11.29 -23.53 13.62
N ALA A 28 -10.84 -23.58 14.87
CA ALA A 28 -9.64 -24.29 15.24
C ALA A 28 -9.95 -25.10 16.51
N GLN A 29 -10.18 -26.40 16.32
CA GLN A 29 -10.52 -27.31 17.41
C GLN A 29 -9.25 -27.89 18.06
N GLU A 30 -8.21 -28.17 17.27
CA GLU A 30 -6.88 -28.60 17.71
C GLU A 30 -5.82 -28.08 16.69
N GLY A 31 -4.63 -27.64 17.16
CA GLY A 31 -3.53 -27.20 16.28
C GLY A 31 -3.55 -25.73 15.83
N ILE A 32 -3.71 -24.79 16.77
CA ILE A 32 -3.33 -23.39 16.55
C ILE A 32 -1.89 -23.22 17.00
N GLU A 33 -0.99 -22.97 16.05
CA GLU A 33 0.39 -22.59 16.33
C GLU A 33 0.51 -21.08 16.23
N GLN A 34 1.04 -20.44 17.26
CA GLN A 34 1.33 -19.01 17.21
C GLN A 34 2.80 -18.84 16.90
N ILE A 35 3.10 -18.33 15.70
CA ILE A 35 4.48 -18.00 15.33
C ILE A 35 4.72 -16.55 15.68
N HIS A 36 5.65 -16.37 16.60
CA HIS A 36 6.03 -15.06 17.08
C HIS A 36 7.17 -14.51 16.22
N LEU A 37 6.97 -13.33 15.63
CA LEU A 37 8.06 -12.48 15.16
C LEU A 37 8.76 -11.93 16.41
N GLY A 38 9.55 -12.79 17.08
CA GLY A 38 10.21 -12.61 18.38
C GLY A 38 9.90 -11.32 19.14
N ASP A 39 9.34 -11.44 20.34
CA ASP A 39 9.18 -10.34 21.28
C ASP A 39 10.46 -9.47 21.26
N TYR A 40 10.33 -8.17 20.96
CA TYR A 40 11.45 -7.21 20.91
C TYR A 40 12.51 -7.39 19.80
N LEU A 41 12.57 -8.48 19.02
CA LEU A 41 13.53 -8.64 17.91
C LEU A 41 13.26 -7.66 16.77
N SER A 42 11.99 -7.28 16.57
CA SER A 42 11.62 -6.28 15.57
C SER A 42 12.04 -4.85 15.94
N LEU A 43 12.58 -4.62 17.14
CA LEU A 43 13.14 -3.33 17.56
C LEU A 43 14.65 -3.25 17.34
N ASP A 44 15.32 -4.36 17.05
CA ASP A 44 16.75 -4.36 16.75
C ASP A 44 17.00 -3.70 15.39
N ASP A 45 17.82 -2.65 15.38
CA ASP A 45 18.06 -1.85 14.17
C ASP A 45 18.85 -2.62 13.11
N GLN A 46 19.47 -3.76 13.43
CA GLN A 46 20.18 -4.60 12.45
C GLN A 46 19.28 -5.62 11.75
N VAL A 47 18.09 -5.90 12.30
CA VAL A 47 17.19 -6.92 11.75
C VAL A 47 16.53 -6.43 10.46
N THR A 48 16.75 -7.17 9.38
CA THR A 48 16.15 -6.91 8.06
C THR A 48 14.97 -7.84 7.77
N PHE A 49 14.22 -7.57 6.71
CA PHE A 49 13.20 -8.51 6.23
C PHE A 49 13.78 -9.84 5.75
N ASP A 50 15.03 -9.86 5.26
CA ASP A 50 15.73 -11.09 4.88
C ASP A 50 15.95 -12.00 6.10
N ASP A 51 16.39 -11.40 7.22
CA ASP A 51 16.59 -12.11 8.48
C ASP A 51 15.27 -12.66 9.02
N VAL A 52 14.20 -11.85 8.97
CA VAL A 52 12.88 -12.24 9.45
C VAL A 52 12.29 -13.38 8.61
N ALA A 53 12.41 -13.33 7.28
CA ALA A 53 11.95 -14.42 6.42
C ALA A 53 12.74 -15.72 6.68
N THR A 54 14.05 -15.62 6.90
CA THR A 54 14.91 -16.76 7.25
C THR A 54 14.57 -17.32 8.64
N ALA A 55 14.30 -16.45 9.60
CA ALA A 55 13.86 -16.85 10.94
C ALA A 55 12.49 -17.53 10.91
N LEU A 56 11.56 -17.05 10.08
CA LEU A 56 10.26 -17.69 9.86
C LEU A 56 10.43 -19.09 9.27
N GLU A 57 11.29 -19.27 8.27
CA GLU A 57 11.57 -20.59 7.68
C GLU A 57 12.15 -21.57 8.71
N ARG A 58 13.10 -21.09 9.52
CA ARG A 58 13.68 -21.88 10.62
C ARG A 58 12.63 -22.27 11.64
N ALA A 59 11.79 -21.33 12.09
CA ALA A 59 10.72 -21.59 13.05
C ALA A 59 9.69 -22.57 12.48
N TRP A 60 9.29 -22.40 11.23
CA TRP A 60 8.34 -23.29 10.54
C TRP A 60 8.86 -24.74 10.51
N THR A 61 10.14 -24.90 10.23
CA THR A 61 10.81 -26.21 10.19
C THR A 61 10.98 -26.81 11.60
N GLN A 62 11.45 -26.03 12.58
CA GLN A 62 11.67 -26.51 13.96
C GLN A 62 10.39 -26.98 14.64
N HIS A 63 9.26 -26.34 14.33
CA HIS A 63 7.96 -26.73 14.86
C HIS A 63 7.26 -27.81 14.01
N ASN A 64 7.92 -28.37 13.00
CA ASN A 64 7.36 -29.38 12.08
C ASN A 64 6.03 -28.96 11.47
N LEU A 65 5.87 -27.67 11.15
CA LEU A 65 4.63 -27.17 10.56
C LEU A 65 4.49 -27.71 9.12
N PRO A 66 3.28 -28.02 8.65
CA PRO A 66 3.05 -28.58 7.32
C PRO A 66 3.62 -27.69 6.21
N ARG A 67 4.24 -28.33 5.21
CA ARG A 67 4.80 -27.67 4.02
C ARG A 67 4.14 -28.13 2.71
N GLY A 68 3.20 -29.07 2.80
CA GLY A 68 2.45 -29.53 1.64
C GLY A 68 1.55 -28.40 1.10
N PRO A 69 1.27 -28.36 -0.22
CA PRO A 69 0.46 -27.30 -0.81
C PRO A 69 -0.87 -27.15 -0.07
N ARG A 70 -1.22 -25.90 0.27
CA ARG A 70 -2.53 -25.56 0.87
C ARG A 70 -2.91 -26.41 2.09
N SER A 71 -1.95 -26.64 2.99
CA SER A 71 -2.12 -27.45 4.21
C SER A 71 -2.32 -26.64 5.49
N VAL A 72 -2.12 -25.31 5.46
CA VAL A 72 -2.19 -24.44 6.63
C VAL A 72 -3.01 -23.19 6.35
N ASP A 73 -3.87 -22.79 7.28
CA ASP A 73 -4.51 -21.46 7.25
C ASP A 73 -3.65 -20.48 8.07
N VAL A 74 -3.50 -19.24 7.61
CA VAL A 74 -2.66 -18.22 8.25
C VAL A 74 -3.45 -16.95 8.52
N VAL A 75 -3.37 -16.45 9.74
CA VAL A 75 -3.85 -15.11 10.13
C VAL A 75 -2.64 -14.23 10.41
N VAL A 76 -2.60 -13.07 9.77
CA VAL A 76 -1.54 -12.07 9.98
C VAL A 76 -2.12 -10.72 10.34
N HIS A 77 -1.36 -9.92 11.09
CA HIS A 77 -1.71 -8.53 11.39
C HIS A 77 -0.59 -7.58 11.04
N SER A 78 -0.95 -6.41 10.52
CA SER A 78 -0.01 -5.31 10.26
C SER A 78 1.22 -5.79 9.48
N THR A 79 2.43 -5.65 10.02
CA THR A 79 3.70 -6.08 9.42
C THR A 79 3.78 -7.58 9.10
N GLY A 80 3.03 -8.44 9.82
CA GLY A 80 3.03 -9.89 9.58
C GLY A 80 2.65 -10.26 8.15
N ALA A 81 1.86 -9.40 7.47
CA ALA A 81 1.52 -9.56 6.06
C ALA A 81 2.74 -9.46 5.14
N LEU A 82 3.66 -8.53 5.38
CA LEU A 82 4.87 -8.40 4.58
C LEU A 82 5.77 -9.61 4.80
N VAL A 83 5.88 -10.05 6.06
CA VAL A 83 6.72 -11.20 6.43
C VAL A 83 6.25 -12.49 5.77
N ILE A 84 4.95 -12.82 5.88
CA ILE A 84 4.44 -14.07 5.28
C ILE A 84 4.57 -14.05 3.76
N ARG A 85 4.26 -12.92 3.11
CA ARG A 85 4.40 -12.75 1.66
C ARG A 85 5.85 -12.90 1.23
N ASP A 86 6.78 -12.30 1.96
CA ASP A 86 8.21 -12.37 1.65
C ASP A 86 8.77 -13.79 1.82
N TRP A 87 8.41 -14.47 2.92
CA TRP A 87 8.77 -15.88 3.12
C TRP A 87 8.20 -16.77 2.01
N LEU A 88 6.91 -16.63 1.68
CA LEU A 88 6.28 -17.40 0.61
C LEU A 88 7.03 -17.24 -0.73
N THR A 89 7.28 -15.99 -1.14
CA THR A 89 7.96 -15.68 -2.41
C THR A 89 9.44 -16.04 -2.46
N ARG A 90 10.05 -16.46 -1.34
CA ARG A 90 11.45 -16.93 -1.28
C ARG A 90 11.58 -18.44 -1.28
N TYR A 91 10.69 -19.11 -0.57
CA TYR A 91 10.84 -20.53 -0.25
C TYR A 91 9.86 -21.44 -0.99
N PHE A 92 8.90 -20.88 -1.72
CA PHE A 92 7.88 -21.62 -2.43
C PHE A 92 7.64 -21.05 -3.82
N GLU A 93 6.94 -21.84 -4.63
CA GLU A 93 6.32 -21.39 -5.87
C GLU A 93 4.82 -21.24 -5.64
N PRO A 94 4.09 -20.46 -6.45
CA PRO A 94 2.65 -20.27 -6.30
C PRO A 94 1.84 -21.57 -6.19
N GLY A 95 2.31 -22.67 -6.80
CA GLY A 95 1.60 -23.96 -6.81
C GLY A 95 1.95 -24.88 -5.65
N THR A 96 3.02 -24.58 -4.93
CA THR A 96 3.55 -25.40 -3.84
C THR A 96 3.43 -24.73 -2.48
N ALA A 97 2.97 -23.47 -2.45
CA ALA A 97 2.75 -22.69 -1.24
C ALA A 97 1.89 -23.47 -0.22
N PRO A 98 2.34 -23.56 1.06
CA PRO A 98 1.64 -24.35 2.06
C PRO A 98 0.39 -23.68 2.60
N VAL A 99 0.22 -22.40 2.33
CA VAL A 99 -0.91 -21.61 2.82
C VAL A 99 -2.14 -21.90 1.98
N HIS A 100 -3.24 -22.26 2.62
CA HIS A 100 -4.55 -22.38 1.99
C HIS A 100 -5.28 -21.04 2.08
N ARG A 101 -5.72 -20.64 3.28
CA ARG A 101 -6.36 -19.33 3.50
C ARG A 101 -5.38 -18.38 4.16
N LEU A 102 -5.32 -17.16 3.63
CA LEU A 102 -4.52 -16.08 4.20
C LEU A 102 -5.43 -14.93 4.60
N LEU A 103 -5.67 -14.77 5.90
CA LEU A 103 -6.43 -13.67 6.45
C LEU A 103 -5.47 -12.58 6.94
N MET A 104 -5.51 -11.41 6.30
CA MET A 104 -4.76 -10.23 6.71
C MET A 104 -5.67 -9.24 7.44
N LEU A 105 -5.33 -8.95 8.70
CA LEU A 105 -6.02 -7.96 9.53
C LEU A 105 -5.18 -6.68 9.56
N ALA A 106 -5.74 -5.60 9.03
CA ALA A 106 -5.08 -4.30 8.87
C ALA A 106 -3.61 -4.37 8.42
N PRO A 107 -3.31 -5.05 7.30
CA PRO A 107 -1.93 -5.19 6.84
C PRO A 107 -1.34 -3.86 6.37
N ALA A 108 -0.02 -3.71 6.48
CA ALA A 108 0.71 -2.54 5.98
C ALA A 108 1.28 -2.78 4.56
N ASN A 109 0.54 -3.44 3.67
CA ASN A 109 1.04 -3.99 2.40
C ASN A 109 1.81 -2.99 1.52
N PHE A 110 1.43 -1.70 1.55
CA PHE A 110 2.11 -0.59 0.87
C PHE A 110 2.53 0.53 1.84
N GLY A 111 2.85 0.14 3.07
CA GLY A 111 3.37 1.00 4.11
C GLY A 111 2.34 1.67 5.03
N SER A 112 2.84 2.40 6.01
CA SER A 112 2.08 3.14 7.02
C SER A 112 2.65 4.55 7.21
N PRO A 113 1.78 5.58 7.36
CA PRO A 113 2.20 6.91 7.79
C PRO A 113 2.94 6.92 9.15
N LEU A 114 2.68 5.94 10.03
CA LEU A 114 3.27 5.92 11.36
C LEU A 114 4.70 5.35 11.41
N ALA A 115 5.13 4.65 10.36
CA ALA A 115 6.47 4.07 10.31
C ALA A 115 7.59 5.12 10.46
N HIS A 116 7.41 6.29 9.85
CA HIS A 116 8.33 7.43 10.02
C HIS A 116 8.20 8.08 11.42
N THR A 117 7.00 8.08 12.02
CA THR A 117 6.75 8.68 13.34
C THR A 117 7.14 7.78 14.52
N GLY A 118 7.37 6.49 14.30
CA GLY A 118 7.87 5.54 15.31
C GLY A 118 9.21 5.96 15.93
N ARG A 119 9.94 6.86 15.25
CA ARG A 119 11.19 7.50 15.71
C ARG A 119 10.96 8.73 16.61
N SER A 120 9.72 9.20 16.76
CA SER A 120 9.37 10.46 17.45
C SER A 120 8.59 10.24 18.76
N LEU A 121 8.53 11.26 19.62
CA LEU A 121 7.76 11.28 20.88
C LEU A 121 6.29 10.83 20.74
N ILE A 122 5.69 11.04 19.56
CA ILE A 122 4.29 10.70 19.29
C ILE A 122 4.07 9.18 19.24
N GLY A 123 5.00 8.42 18.62
CA GLY A 123 4.93 6.95 18.59
C GLY A 123 5.04 6.32 19.99
N ARG A 124 5.77 6.99 20.90
CA ARG A 124 5.88 6.61 22.32
C ARG A 124 4.60 6.89 23.12
N ALA A 125 3.89 7.98 22.79
CA ALA A 125 2.63 8.33 23.44
C ALA A 125 1.47 7.40 23.04
N THR A 126 1.45 6.88 21.80
CA THR A 126 0.41 5.97 21.31
C THR A 126 0.60 4.52 21.77
N LYS A 127 1.83 4.09 22.08
CA LYS A 127 2.15 2.69 22.44
C LYS A 127 2.28 2.41 23.94
N GLY A 128 2.26 3.45 24.79
CA GLY A 128 2.49 3.30 26.22
C GLY A 128 3.97 3.11 26.54
N TRP A 129 4.42 3.74 27.62
CA TRP A 129 5.83 3.75 28.02
C TRP A 129 6.19 2.44 28.72
N HIS A 130 6.62 1.44 27.95
CA HIS A 130 7.23 0.21 28.49
C HIS A 130 8.61 0.03 27.85
N GLY A 131 9.65 0.37 28.63
CA GLY A 131 11.04 0.38 28.17
C GLY A 131 11.77 -0.95 28.36
N SER A 132 12.84 -1.10 27.57
CA SER A 132 14.11 -1.76 27.95
C SER A 132 15.25 -1.55 26.93
N ARG A 133 14.97 -1.08 25.69
CA ARG A 133 15.97 -0.58 24.73
C ARG A 133 15.63 0.85 24.29
N LEU A 134 16.34 1.84 24.83
CA LEU A 134 16.01 3.26 24.69
C LEU A 134 16.33 3.86 23.31
N PHE A 135 17.01 3.14 22.41
CA PHE A 135 17.55 3.70 21.15
C PHE A 135 17.25 2.93 19.87
N GLU A 136 16.90 1.65 19.93
CA GLU A 136 16.62 0.86 18.72
C GLU A 136 15.12 0.83 18.43
N THR A 137 14.75 1.05 17.16
CA THR A 137 13.34 1.11 16.73
C THR A 137 13.03 0.11 15.61
N GLY A 138 13.96 -0.78 15.27
CA GLY A 138 13.82 -1.68 14.14
C GLY A 138 13.92 -0.92 12.83
N THR A 139 14.93 -0.06 12.69
CA THR A 139 15.07 0.91 11.61
C THR A 139 14.86 0.29 10.22
N HIS A 140 15.44 -0.88 9.93
CA HIS A 140 15.26 -1.54 8.63
C HIS A 140 13.84 -2.04 8.39
N ILE A 141 13.17 -2.55 9.42
CA ILE A 141 11.75 -2.96 9.33
C ILE A 141 10.86 -1.72 9.13
N LEU A 142 11.10 -0.64 9.88
CA LEU A 142 10.37 0.62 9.72
C LEU A 142 10.58 1.24 8.34
N LYS A 143 11.78 1.16 7.76
CA LYS A 143 12.07 1.57 6.39
C LYS A 143 11.30 0.74 5.36
N GLY A 144 11.16 -0.57 5.56
CA GLY A 144 10.31 -1.41 4.70
C GLY A 144 8.81 -1.10 4.84
N LEU A 145 8.38 -0.63 6.02
CA LEU A 145 7.00 -0.20 6.30
C LEU A 145 6.72 1.26 5.97
N GLU A 146 7.74 2.04 5.62
CA GLU A 146 7.57 3.44 5.24
C GLU A 146 6.77 3.54 3.94
N LEU A 147 5.96 4.59 3.83
CA LEU A 147 5.27 4.88 2.58
C LEU A 147 6.29 5.08 1.46
N ALA A 148 5.96 4.56 0.27
CA ALA A 148 6.83 4.54 -0.90
C ALA A 148 8.14 3.74 -0.74
N SER A 149 8.21 2.85 0.25
CA SER A 149 9.34 1.94 0.40
C SER A 149 9.55 1.06 -0.83
N PRO A 150 10.78 0.97 -1.38
CA PRO A 150 11.11 0.07 -2.48
C PRO A 150 10.83 -1.40 -2.13
N TYR A 151 10.94 -1.77 -0.86
CA TYR A 151 10.67 -3.12 -0.39
C TYR A 151 9.23 -3.56 -0.68
N SER A 152 8.24 -2.73 -0.32
CA SER A 152 6.82 -3.03 -0.54
C SER A 152 6.46 -3.13 -2.03
N ALA A 153 7.06 -2.28 -2.86
CA ALA A 153 6.89 -2.31 -4.31
C ALA A 153 7.53 -3.56 -4.95
N ALA A 154 8.75 -3.93 -4.52
CA ALA A 154 9.43 -5.13 -4.98
C ALA A 154 8.69 -6.42 -4.56
N LEU A 155 8.15 -6.45 -3.34
CA LEU A 155 7.33 -7.56 -2.86
C LEU A 155 6.05 -7.71 -3.71
N ALA A 156 5.36 -6.60 -4.00
CA ALA A 156 4.23 -6.61 -4.93
C ALA A 156 4.64 -7.06 -6.35
N GLY A 157 5.85 -6.75 -6.80
CA GLY A 157 6.42 -7.27 -8.04
C GLY A 157 6.50 -8.81 -8.05
N ARG A 158 6.88 -9.41 -6.91
CA ARG A 158 7.03 -10.87 -6.76
C ARG A 158 5.71 -11.63 -6.65
N ASP A 159 4.66 -11.03 -6.10
CA ASP A 159 3.40 -11.74 -5.82
C ASP A 159 2.12 -11.18 -6.49
N ARG A 160 2.12 -9.93 -6.96
CA ARG A 160 0.98 -9.29 -7.64
C ARG A 160 1.23 -9.02 -9.13
N PHE A 161 2.49 -8.90 -9.57
CA PHE A 161 2.84 -8.58 -10.97
C PHE A 161 3.75 -9.61 -11.64
N CYS A 162 3.79 -10.84 -11.10
CA CYS A 162 4.49 -11.98 -11.67
C CYS A 162 3.63 -12.73 -12.70
N THR A 163 4.23 -13.68 -13.43
CA THR A 163 3.53 -14.44 -14.49
C THR A 163 2.50 -15.40 -13.91
N GLU A 164 2.86 -16.12 -12.85
CA GLU A 164 1.97 -17.06 -12.17
C GLU A 164 1.24 -16.38 -11.00
N SER A 165 -0.05 -16.67 -10.84
CA SER A 165 -0.84 -16.11 -9.75
C SER A 165 -0.60 -16.85 -8.44
N TRP A 166 -0.25 -16.10 -7.39
CA TRP A 166 -0.20 -16.59 -6.00
C TRP A 166 -1.58 -16.75 -5.36
N TYR A 167 -2.60 -16.08 -5.91
CA TYR A 167 -3.88 -15.91 -5.23
C TYR A 167 -5.07 -16.30 -6.09
N GLY A 168 -6.11 -16.83 -5.43
CA GLY A 168 -7.37 -17.25 -6.04
C GLY A 168 -7.62 -18.75 -5.93
N PRO A 169 -8.73 -19.25 -6.51
CA PRO A 169 -9.08 -20.66 -6.45
C PRO A 169 -7.96 -21.57 -6.97
N GLY A 170 -7.69 -22.67 -6.28
CA GLY A 170 -6.56 -23.56 -6.59
C GLY A 170 -5.21 -23.07 -6.04
N ARG A 171 -5.14 -21.85 -5.51
CA ARG A 171 -3.95 -21.19 -4.94
C ARG A 171 -4.26 -20.71 -3.51
N MET A 172 -3.64 -19.63 -3.04
CA MET A 172 -3.96 -19.04 -1.74
C MET A 172 -5.26 -18.21 -1.79
N LEU A 173 -6.18 -18.49 -0.87
CA LEU A 173 -7.42 -17.74 -0.69
C LEU A 173 -7.15 -16.56 0.25
N CYS A 174 -6.74 -15.42 -0.32
CA CYS A 174 -6.34 -14.25 0.46
C CYS A 174 -7.50 -13.29 0.71
N THR A 175 -7.77 -13.00 1.98
CA THR A 175 -8.74 -11.99 2.43
C THR A 175 -8.03 -10.90 3.21
N VAL A 176 -8.24 -9.64 2.83
CA VAL A 176 -7.73 -8.46 3.51
C VAL A 176 -8.90 -7.71 4.16
N LEU A 177 -8.85 -7.56 5.49
CA LEU A 177 -9.82 -6.78 6.26
C LEU A 177 -9.10 -5.61 6.94
N VAL A 178 -9.64 -4.40 6.81
CA VAL A 178 -9.05 -3.19 7.41
C VAL A 178 -10.14 -2.34 8.06
N GLY A 179 -9.79 -1.67 9.17
CA GLY A 179 -10.67 -0.67 9.78
C GLY A 179 -10.76 0.62 8.95
N ASN A 180 -11.58 1.56 9.38
CA ASN A 180 -11.69 2.89 8.76
C ASN A 180 -11.87 4.02 9.78
N THR A 181 -11.69 3.71 11.06
CA THR A 181 -11.87 4.64 12.16
C THR A 181 -10.56 4.80 12.89
N GLY A 182 -10.17 6.06 13.13
CA GLY A 182 -8.96 6.36 13.88
C GLY A 182 -9.11 6.11 15.38
N TYR A 183 -8.01 6.22 16.11
CA TYR A 183 -8.01 6.10 17.57
C TYR A 183 -8.75 7.27 18.24
N SER A 184 -9.18 7.07 19.48
CA SER A 184 -9.76 8.10 20.34
C SER A 184 -8.76 8.62 21.38
N GLY A 185 -9.13 9.68 22.11
CA GLY A 185 -8.29 10.27 23.16
C GLY A 185 -6.99 10.86 22.61
N ILE A 186 -5.91 10.78 23.39
CA ILE A 186 -4.59 11.32 23.03
C ILE A 186 -4.04 10.65 21.76
N ALA A 187 -4.33 9.37 21.56
CA ALA A 187 -3.86 8.62 20.40
C ALA A 187 -4.45 9.12 19.08
N ALA A 188 -5.54 9.90 19.11
CA ALA A 188 -6.15 10.48 17.92
C ALA A 188 -5.21 11.43 17.13
N ILE A 189 -4.13 11.92 17.74
CA ILE A 189 -3.11 12.75 17.07
C ILE A 189 -2.42 12.04 15.88
N ALA A 190 -2.38 10.71 15.94
CA ALA A 190 -1.83 9.85 14.89
C ALA A 190 -2.77 9.70 13.68
N ASN A 191 -4.06 10.01 13.84
CA ASN A 191 -5.07 9.76 12.82
C ASN A 191 -4.78 10.58 11.56
N ARG A 192 -4.97 9.94 10.41
CA ARG A 192 -4.87 10.55 9.08
C ARG A 192 -6.13 10.20 8.28
N PRO A 193 -6.60 11.07 7.38
CA PRO A 193 -7.76 10.76 6.53
C PRO A 193 -7.56 9.44 5.76
N GLY A 194 -8.63 8.67 5.62
CA GLY A 194 -8.60 7.38 4.92
C GLY A 194 -7.75 6.33 5.62
N SER A 195 -7.66 6.35 6.95
CA SER A 195 -6.88 5.40 7.75
C SER A 195 -7.71 4.71 8.83
N ASP A 196 -7.19 3.61 9.36
CA ASP A 196 -7.70 2.93 10.56
C ASP A 196 -7.03 3.43 11.85
N GLY A 197 -6.40 4.61 11.80
CA GLY A 197 -5.54 5.15 12.85
C GLY A 197 -4.05 4.84 12.65
N THR A 198 -3.68 3.77 11.93
CA THR A 198 -2.26 3.39 11.71
C THR A 198 -1.92 3.20 10.23
N VAL A 199 -2.67 2.38 9.50
CA VAL A 199 -2.47 2.17 8.06
C VAL A 199 -3.54 2.90 7.26
N ARG A 200 -3.21 3.34 6.05
CA ARG A 200 -4.22 3.85 5.13
C ARG A 200 -5.03 2.66 4.62
N VAL A 201 -6.34 2.84 4.46
CA VAL A 201 -7.20 1.82 3.86
C VAL A 201 -6.66 1.41 2.48
N SER A 202 -6.17 2.39 1.72
CA SER A 202 -5.52 2.16 0.42
C SER A 202 -4.19 1.41 0.47
N THR A 203 -3.43 1.50 1.57
CA THR A 203 -2.15 0.78 1.70
C THR A 203 -2.32 -0.64 2.23
N ALA A 204 -3.47 -0.95 2.83
CA ALA A 204 -3.81 -2.31 3.23
C ALA A 204 -4.25 -3.17 2.04
N ASN A 205 -5.01 -2.61 1.10
CA ASN A 205 -5.60 -3.33 -0.03
C ASN A 205 -4.53 -3.90 -1.00
N LEU A 206 -4.55 -5.22 -1.24
CA LEU A 206 -3.66 -5.91 -2.20
C LEU A 206 -4.11 -5.83 -3.67
N ASN A 207 -5.33 -5.37 -3.93
CA ASN A 207 -5.84 -5.13 -5.28
C ASN A 207 -5.25 -3.81 -5.81
N CYS A 208 -3.96 -3.82 -6.14
CA CYS A 208 -3.19 -2.69 -6.65
C CYS A 208 -3.12 -2.67 -8.19
N ALA A 209 -2.61 -1.58 -8.74
CA ALA A 209 -2.29 -1.48 -10.17
C ALA A 209 -0.91 -0.85 -10.36
N ARG A 210 -0.30 -1.07 -11.53
CA ARG A 210 0.95 -0.43 -11.95
C ARG A 210 0.70 0.45 -13.17
N LEU A 211 1.19 1.67 -13.15
CA LEU A 211 1.22 2.57 -14.29
C LEU A 211 2.69 2.86 -14.62
N ASP A 212 3.13 2.42 -15.80
CA ASP A 212 4.44 2.78 -16.35
C ASP A 212 4.23 3.94 -17.34
N VAL A 213 4.95 5.04 -17.18
CA VAL A 213 4.91 6.22 -18.08
C VAL A 213 6.30 6.49 -18.62
N ASP A 214 6.43 6.59 -19.94
CA ASP A 214 7.70 6.79 -20.63
C ASP A 214 7.73 8.17 -21.31
N PHE A 215 8.47 9.10 -20.71
CA PHE A 215 8.85 10.38 -21.32
C PHE A 215 10.23 10.30 -21.99
N ALA A 216 10.95 9.17 -21.91
CA ALA A 216 12.26 9.02 -22.48
C ALA A 216 12.23 8.82 -24.00
N SER A 217 11.25 8.07 -24.51
CA SER A 217 11.13 7.76 -25.95
C SER A 217 10.63 8.94 -26.79
N ASP A 218 9.57 9.62 -26.33
CA ASP A 218 9.11 10.91 -26.86
C ASP A 218 8.66 11.80 -25.70
N PRO A 219 9.50 12.75 -25.23
CA PRO A 219 9.14 13.65 -24.14
C PRO A 219 7.84 14.42 -24.36
N LYS A 220 7.44 14.70 -25.61
CA LYS A 220 6.25 15.50 -25.92
C LYS A 220 4.98 14.67 -26.01
N GLN A 221 5.10 13.37 -26.25
CA GLN A 221 3.98 12.45 -26.37
C GLN A 221 4.29 11.19 -25.55
N PRO A 222 4.21 11.28 -24.21
CA PRO A 222 4.57 10.16 -23.36
C PRO A 222 3.63 8.98 -23.57
N ASP A 223 4.20 7.80 -23.78
CA ASP A 223 3.46 6.55 -23.77
C ASP A 223 3.22 6.10 -22.33
N TYR A 224 2.13 5.36 -22.12
CA TYR A 224 1.86 4.77 -20.82
C TYR A 224 1.22 3.39 -20.91
N ARG A 225 1.43 2.58 -19.87
CA ARG A 225 0.81 1.27 -19.73
C ARG A 225 0.27 1.08 -18.33
N LEU A 226 -1.05 0.97 -18.23
CA LEU A 226 -1.73 0.53 -17.01
C LEU A 226 -1.81 -1.00 -16.99
N THR A 227 -1.35 -1.61 -15.90
CA THR A 227 -1.36 -3.06 -15.66
C THR A 227 -2.07 -3.32 -14.33
N ASP A 228 -3.15 -4.08 -14.35
CA ASP A 228 -3.79 -4.57 -13.11
C ASP A 228 -2.97 -5.71 -12.49
N CYS A 229 -3.03 -5.86 -11.17
CA CYS A 229 -2.42 -7.00 -10.50
C CYS A 229 -3.06 -8.33 -10.94
N ASN A 230 -2.26 -9.40 -10.98
CA ASN A 230 -2.73 -10.76 -11.20
C ASN A 230 -3.47 -11.31 -9.95
N GLY A 231 -4.23 -12.39 -10.10
CA GLY A 231 -4.79 -13.12 -8.96
C GLY A 231 -5.92 -12.42 -8.20
N LEU A 232 -6.85 -13.24 -7.72
CA LEU A 232 -8.04 -12.78 -7.03
C LEU A 232 -7.77 -12.67 -5.51
N THR A 233 -8.06 -11.51 -4.91
CA THR A 233 -8.04 -11.32 -3.46
C THR A 233 -9.30 -10.62 -2.97
N ALA A 234 -9.81 -11.04 -1.81
CA ALA A 234 -10.98 -10.43 -1.20
C ALA A 234 -10.55 -9.23 -0.34
N PHE A 235 -11.25 -8.10 -0.46
CA PHE A 235 -10.95 -6.89 0.31
C PHE A 235 -12.21 -6.30 0.94
N GLY A 236 -12.17 -6.08 2.26
CA GLY A 236 -13.28 -5.56 3.04
C GLY A 236 -12.88 -4.45 4.02
N ILE A 237 -13.71 -3.39 4.08
CA ILE A 237 -13.59 -2.35 5.11
C ILE A 237 -14.55 -2.65 6.26
N MET A 238 -14.01 -2.83 7.45
CA MET A 238 -14.76 -3.09 8.68
C MET A 238 -15.14 -1.75 9.33
N ASP A 239 -16.35 -1.26 9.03
CA ASP A 239 -16.82 0.05 9.46
C ASP A 239 -16.82 0.19 10.99
N GLY A 240 -16.23 1.28 11.49
CA GLY A 240 -16.14 1.56 12.93
C GLY A 240 -14.95 0.89 13.63
N GLU A 241 -14.23 -0.02 12.97
CA GLU A 241 -13.03 -0.62 13.54
C GLU A 241 -11.80 0.29 13.33
N ASP A 242 -10.89 0.24 14.29
CA ASP A 242 -9.53 0.78 14.16
C ASP A 242 -8.52 -0.36 13.93
N HIS A 243 -7.25 0.01 13.80
CA HIS A 243 -6.14 -0.91 13.55
C HIS A 243 -6.02 -2.05 14.56
N SER A 244 -6.41 -1.80 15.81
CA SER A 244 -6.31 -2.76 16.91
C SER A 244 -7.58 -3.58 17.02
N SER A 245 -8.76 -2.94 16.95
CA SER A 245 -10.03 -3.59 17.18
C SER A 245 -10.38 -4.61 16.08
N VAL A 246 -10.00 -4.35 14.81
CA VAL A 246 -10.16 -5.32 13.72
C VAL A 246 -9.35 -6.60 13.93
N ALA A 247 -8.26 -6.52 14.71
CA ALA A 247 -7.44 -7.67 15.10
C ALA A 247 -7.90 -8.33 16.42
N CYS A 248 -9.10 -8.01 16.91
CA CYS A 248 -9.64 -8.45 18.20
C CYS A 248 -8.81 -8.00 19.42
N LYS A 249 -8.04 -6.92 19.29
CA LYS A 249 -7.24 -6.34 20.38
C LYS A 249 -8.02 -5.24 21.10
N GLY A 250 -7.62 -4.93 22.33
CA GLY A 250 -8.19 -3.81 23.09
C GLY A 250 -9.69 -3.91 23.35
N GLY A 251 -10.24 -5.13 23.44
CA GLY A 251 -11.67 -5.37 23.62
C GLY A 251 -12.49 -5.40 22.33
N GLY A 252 -11.85 -5.31 21.15
CA GLY A 252 -12.49 -5.47 19.84
C GLY A 252 -12.78 -6.94 19.45
N PRO A 253 -13.42 -7.16 18.28
CA PRO A 253 -13.93 -6.13 17.39
C PRO A 253 -15.14 -5.42 17.99
N ARG A 254 -15.37 -4.18 17.58
CA ARG A 254 -16.51 -3.37 18.06
C ARG A 254 -17.83 -3.86 17.50
N SER A 255 -17.79 -4.52 16.34
CA SER A 255 -18.95 -5.09 15.67
C SER A 255 -18.89 -6.61 15.62
N ASN A 256 -20.00 -7.27 15.96
CA ASN A 256 -20.16 -8.71 15.72
C ASN A 256 -20.06 -9.05 14.23
N ALA A 257 -20.45 -8.14 13.33
CA ALA A 257 -20.33 -8.36 11.90
C ALA A 257 -18.86 -8.52 11.46
N THR A 258 -17.94 -7.72 12.04
CA THR A 258 -16.49 -7.87 11.82
C THR A 258 -16.02 -9.27 12.19
N LEU A 259 -16.45 -9.77 13.36
CA LEU A 259 -16.07 -11.10 13.83
C LEU A 259 -16.62 -12.21 12.92
N GLN A 260 -17.86 -12.08 12.45
CA GLN A 260 -18.42 -13.04 11.50
C GLN A 260 -17.68 -13.01 10.16
N THR A 261 -17.29 -11.83 9.66
CA THR A 261 -16.46 -11.71 8.45
C THR A 261 -15.12 -12.43 8.60
N ILE A 262 -14.47 -12.32 9.76
CA ILE A 262 -13.22 -13.06 10.09
C ILE A 262 -13.48 -14.57 10.02
N PHE A 263 -14.60 -15.03 10.57
CA PHE A 263 -14.94 -16.45 10.58
C PHE A 263 -15.23 -16.99 9.17
N GLU A 264 -15.97 -16.23 8.36
CA GLU A 264 -16.27 -16.58 6.98
C GLU A 264 -14.99 -16.62 6.12
N ALA A 265 -14.07 -15.66 6.31
CA ALA A 265 -12.79 -15.63 5.62
C ALA A 265 -11.92 -16.87 5.89
N LEU A 266 -12.04 -17.48 7.08
CA LEU A 266 -11.33 -18.70 7.46
C LEU A 266 -12.08 -19.99 7.11
N ARG A 267 -13.27 -19.88 6.52
CA ARG A 267 -14.09 -21.02 6.08
C ARG A 267 -14.29 -21.10 4.58
N VAL A 268 -14.09 -20.00 3.85
CA VAL A 268 -14.29 -19.95 2.40
C VAL A 268 -13.39 -20.98 1.69
N ASP A 269 -13.95 -21.71 0.74
CA ASP A 269 -13.23 -22.66 -0.12
C ASP A 269 -13.17 -22.15 -1.56
N ASP A 270 -12.46 -22.88 -2.44
CA ASP A 270 -12.22 -22.49 -3.83
C ASP A 270 -13.48 -22.11 -4.60
N ASP A 271 -14.52 -22.94 -4.49
CA ASP A 271 -15.77 -22.79 -5.24
C ASP A 271 -16.52 -21.50 -4.85
N ASP A 272 -16.42 -21.12 -3.57
CA ASP A 272 -17.11 -19.96 -3.00
C ASP A 272 -16.27 -18.67 -3.04
N PHE A 273 -14.96 -18.79 -3.27
CA PHE A 273 -14.04 -17.67 -3.06
C PHE A 273 -14.32 -16.48 -3.97
N LYS A 274 -14.78 -16.72 -5.21
CA LYS A 274 -15.21 -15.63 -6.09
C LYS A 274 -16.43 -14.90 -5.51
N GLY A 275 -17.44 -15.65 -5.06
CA GLY A 275 -18.63 -15.07 -4.42
C GLY A 275 -18.28 -14.30 -3.15
N TRP A 276 -17.31 -14.78 -2.39
CA TRP A 276 -16.76 -14.08 -1.23
C TRP A 276 -16.11 -12.74 -1.58
N CYS A 277 -15.28 -12.71 -2.64
CA CYS A 277 -14.69 -11.47 -3.14
C CYS A 277 -15.76 -10.46 -3.58
N ASP A 278 -16.77 -10.93 -4.33
CA ASP A 278 -17.88 -10.09 -4.80
C ASP A 278 -18.71 -9.54 -3.62
N LYS A 279 -18.95 -10.34 -2.59
CA LYS A 279 -19.63 -9.93 -1.35
C LYS A 279 -18.88 -8.80 -0.64
N LEU A 280 -17.59 -8.96 -0.37
CA LEU A 280 -16.78 -7.94 0.31
C LEU A 280 -16.62 -6.67 -0.52
N ALA A 281 -16.45 -6.80 -1.84
CA ALA A 281 -16.39 -5.67 -2.76
C ALA A 281 -17.72 -4.89 -2.78
N GLY A 282 -18.85 -5.61 -2.79
CA GLY A 282 -20.19 -5.02 -2.71
C GLY A 282 -20.43 -4.26 -1.40
N GLN A 283 -20.09 -4.87 -0.26
CA GLN A 283 -20.19 -4.24 1.07
C GLN A 283 -19.30 -2.99 1.16
N THR A 284 -18.06 -3.09 0.68
CA THR A 284 -17.12 -1.96 0.64
C THR A 284 -17.65 -0.83 -0.22
N ARG A 285 -18.19 -1.13 -1.41
CA ARG A 285 -18.80 -0.13 -2.30
C ARG A 285 -19.99 0.55 -1.65
N GLN A 286 -20.91 -0.20 -1.04
CA GLN A 286 -22.07 0.35 -0.32
C GLN A 286 -21.64 1.28 0.84
N LEU A 287 -20.61 0.88 1.59
CA LEU A 287 -20.05 1.73 2.64
C LEU A 287 -19.45 3.01 2.04
N MET A 288 -18.65 2.90 0.98
CA MET A 288 -18.09 4.04 0.29
C MET A 288 -19.14 4.93 -0.34
N ASP A 289 -20.26 4.40 -0.85
CA ASP A 289 -21.37 5.22 -1.37
C ASP A 289 -22.06 6.00 -0.24
N LYS A 290 -22.20 5.40 0.95
CA LYS A 290 -22.71 6.07 2.15
C LYS A 290 -21.75 7.18 2.61
N ARG A 291 -20.45 6.90 2.66
CA ARG A 291 -19.41 7.88 3.02
C ARG A 291 -19.11 8.88 1.88
N ASN A 292 -19.50 8.52 0.67
CA ASN A 292 -19.77 9.17 -0.62
C ASN A 292 -20.73 10.38 -0.65
N ARG A 293 -21.64 10.48 0.33
CA ARG A 293 -22.74 11.46 0.28
C ARG A 293 -22.30 12.85 0.70
N ARG A 294 -22.90 13.89 0.13
CA ARG A 294 -22.63 15.30 0.45
C ARG A 294 -22.77 15.52 1.97
N GLY A 295 -21.77 16.15 2.60
CA GLY A 295 -21.74 16.39 4.06
C GLY A 295 -21.02 15.33 4.89
N SER A 296 -20.51 14.25 4.27
CA SER A 296 -19.62 13.31 4.94
C SER A 296 -18.33 13.98 5.39
N GLN A 297 -17.78 13.53 6.53
CA GLN A 297 -16.48 13.98 6.98
C GLN A 297 -15.38 13.50 6.03
N PRO A 298 -14.44 14.38 5.59
CA PRO A 298 -13.35 14.01 4.70
C PRO A 298 -12.57 12.78 5.14
N TYR A 299 -12.45 12.56 6.46
CA TYR A 299 -11.78 11.41 7.04
C TYR A 299 -12.19 10.06 6.43
N TYR A 300 -13.47 9.91 6.06
CA TYR A 300 -14.02 8.64 5.56
C TYR A 300 -14.18 8.58 4.04
N HIS A 301 -13.67 9.56 3.28
CA HIS A 301 -13.73 9.51 1.82
C HIS A 301 -12.89 8.34 1.26
N GLY A 302 -13.15 7.97 0.00
CA GLY A 302 -12.28 7.06 -0.74
C GLY A 302 -10.98 7.73 -1.16
N TYR A 303 -9.85 7.19 -0.70
CA TYR A 303 -8.51 7.71 -1.01
C TYR A 303 -7.69 6.69 -1.81
N GLN A 304 -6.85 7.16 -2.73
CA GLN A 304 -5.84 6.34 -3.40
C GLN A 304 -4.46 6.68 -2.85
N ASN A 305 -3.64 5.66 -2.63
CA ASN A 305 -2.21 5.81 -2.39
C ASN A 305 -1.47 5.65 -3.73
N THR A 306 -0.89 6.72 -4.27
CA THR A 306 -0.09 6.64 -5.51
C THR A 306 1.38 6.67 -5.14
N VAL A 307 2.07 5.54 -5.27
CA VAL A 307 3.51 5.40 -5.01
C VAL A 307 4.25 5.69 -6.32
N VAL A 308 4.89 6.84 -6.38
CA VAL A 308 5.67 7.31 -7.52
C VAL A 308 7.12 6.91 -7.37
N HIS A 309 7.74 6.46 -8.45
CA HIS A 309 9.19 6.32 -8.61
C HIS A 309 9.61 6.97 -9.93
N VAL A 310 10.52 7.94 -9.87
CA VAL A 310 11.03 8.66 -11.05
C VAL A 310 12.49 8.30 -11.29
N GLN A 311 12.81 7.90 -12.52
CA GLN A 311 14.17 7.55 -12.93
C GLN A 311 14.46 8.10 -14.33
N ASP A 312 15.73 8.22 -14.69
CA ASP A 312 16.14 8.50 -16.07
C ASP A 312 16.20 7.21 -16.92
N GLN A 313 16.43 7.36 -18.23
CA GLN A 313 16.51 6.24 -19.18
C GLN A 313 17.69 5.29 -18.92
N TYR A 314 18.62 5.65 -18.03
CA TYR A 314 19.72 4.80 -17.61
C TYR A 314 19.43 4.09 -16.28
N GLY A 315 18.24 4.30 -15.70
CA GLY A 315 17.82 3.73 -14.42
C GLY A 315 18.34 4.49 -13.20
N ASN A 316 18.91 5.68 -13.37
CA ASN A 316 19.33 6.49 -12.21
C ASN A 316 18.10 7.17 -11.58
N PRO A 317 18.01 7.22 -10.24
CA PRO A 317 16.92 7.90 -9.55
C PRO A 317 16.94 9.41 -9.83
N VAL A 318 15.75 10.00 -9.97
CA VAL A 318 15.55 11.46 -10.11
C VAL A 318 14.92 11.98 -8.82
N PRO A 319 15.70 12.49 -7.85
CA PRO A 319 15.19 12.82 -6.52
C PRO A 319 14.44 14.16 -6.45
N ASP A 320 14.78 15.10 -7.34
CA ASP A 320 14.22 16.46 -7.36
C ASP A 320 13.28 16.63 -8.55
N TYR A 321 11.99 16.47 -8.28
CA TYR A 321 10.92 16.62 -9.26
C TYR A 321 9.63 17.14 -8.63
N LEU A 322 8.74 17.61 -9.49
CA LEU A 322 7.37 17.99 -9.18
C LEU A 322 6.43 17.28 -10.17
N ILE A 323 5.40 16.60 -9.65
CA ILE A 323 4.26 16.15 -10.46
C ILE A 323 3.17 17.18 -10.34
N GLU A 324 2.63 17.61 -11.48
CA GLU A 324 1.57 18.60 -11.54
C GLU A 324 0.29 17.97 -12.09
N LEU A 325 -0.84 18.33 -11.48
CA LEU A 325 -2.16 17.95 -11.93
C LEU A 325 -2.90 19.21 -12.38
N PHE A 326 -3.35 19.26 -13.63
CA PHE A 326 -4.10 20.41 -14.14
C PHE A 326 -5.31 19.98 -14.98
N ALA A 327 -6.33 20.84 -14.97
CA ALA A 327 -7.58 20.58 -15.67
C ALA A 327 -7.54 21.16 -17.08
N ASN A 328 -7.92 20.36 -18.07
CA ASN A 328 -8.12 20.80 -19.45
C ASN A 328 -6.88 21.48 -20.07
N ASP A 329 -6.91 22.78 -20.33
CA ASP A 329 -5.80 23.55 -20.90
C ASP A 329 -5.21 24.57 -19.91
N ASP A 330 -5.68 24.57 -18.66
CA ASP A 330 -5.40 25.58 -17.62
C ASP A 330 -5.56 27.05 -18.09
N LYS A 331 -6.38 27.28 -19.12
CA LYS A 331 -6.66 28.61 -19.68
C LYS A 331 -8.07 29.06 -19.33
N GLY A 332 -8.20 30.38 -19.18
CA GLY A 332 -9.45 31.01 -18.76
C GLY A 332 -9.82 30.76 -17.30
N ARG A 333 -10.89 31.40 -16.85
CA ARG A 333 -11.27 31.45 -15.43
C ARG A 333 -11.68 30.09 -14.86
N ARG A 334 -12.39 29.26 -15.64
CA ARG A 334 -12.90 27.96 -15.16
C ARG A 334 -11.76 26.97 -14.95
N ASN A 335 -10.92 26.76 -15.95
CA ASN A 335 -9.88 25.73 -15.90
C ASN A 335 -8.82 26.08 -14.84
N ARG A 336 -8.40 27.35 -14.73
CA ARG A 336 -7.54 27.81 -13.62
C ARG A 336 -8.13 27.58 -12.23
N ARG A 337 -9.45 27.74 -12.09
CA ARG A 337 -10.13 27.44 -10.81
C ARG A 337 -10.08 25.94 -10.51
N LEU A 338 -10.34 25.10 -11.50
CA LEU A 338 -10.27 23.64 -11.37
C LEU A 338 -8.84 23.18 -11.05
N THR A 339 -7.84 23.65 -11.81
CA THR A 339 -6.41 23.37 -11.56
C THR A 339 -5.99 23.78 -10.16
N ARG A 340 -6.32 24.99 -9.71
CA ARG A 340 -6.05 25.40 -8.33
C ARG A 340 -6.67 24.44 -7.31
N GLN A 341 -7.92 24.03 -7.52
CA GLN A 341 -8.60 23.08 -6.62
C GLN A 341 -8.01 21.67 -6.68
N LEU A 342 -7.49 21.22 -7.84
CA LEU A 342 -6.72 19.98 -7.96
C LEU A 342 -5.46 20.04 -7.09
N GLN A 343 -4.69 21.12 -7.21
CA GLN A 343 -3.41 21.31 -6.53
C GLN A 343 -3.56 21.51 -5.01
N GLU A 344 -4.54 22.31 -4.57
CA GLU A 344 -4.73 22.65 -3.15
C GLU A 344 -5.52 21.59 -2.37
N GLY A 345 -6.42 20.85 -3.03
CA GLY A 345 -7.46 20.08 -2.35
C GLY A 345 -7.40 18.56 -2.52
N ILE A 346 -6.89 18.07 -3.65
CA ILE A 346 -7.00 16.65 -4.00
C ILE A 346 -5.79 15.85 -3.53
N ILE A 347 -4.59 16.41 -3.66
CA ILE A 347 -3.36 15.83 -3.10
C ILE A 347 -3.32 16.20 -1.61
N VAL A 348 -3.79 15.30 -0.76
CA VAL A 348 -3.93 15.54 0.68
C VAL A 348 -2.61 15.43 1.43
N ASN A 349 -1.70 14.58 0.94
CA ASN A 349 -0.40 14.41 1.54
C ASN A 349 0.59 13.85 0.50
N VAL A 350 1.83 14.34 0.53
CA VAL A 350 2.96 13.76 -0.16
C VAL A 350 3.99 13.35 0.89
N HIS A 351 4.45 12.10 0.82
CA HIS A 351 5.50 11.57 1.69
C HIS A 351 6.66 11.10 0.82
N ALA A 352 7.83 11.72 0.92
CA ALA A 352 9.04 11.23 0.27
C ALA A 352 9.65 10.11 1.13
N TYR A 353 10.04 9.01 0.49
CA TYR A 353 10.74 7.93 1.19
C TYR A 353 12.10 8.42 1.68
N SER A 354 12.40 8.16 2.95
CA SER A 354 13.49 8.83 3.66
C SER A 354 14.89 8.57 3.07
N ASP A 355 15.12 7.40 2.46
CA ASP A 355 16.43 7.06 1.87
C ASP A 355 16.52 7.38 0.37
N ASP A 356 15.39 7.66 -0.31
CA ASP A 356 15.34 7.91 -1.75
C ASP A 356 14.17 8.83 -2.11
N ALA A 357 14.46 10.12 -2.27
CA ALA A 357 13.47 11.15 -2.61
C ALA A 357 12.90 11.01 -4.03
N ALA A 358 13.47 10.14 -4.88
CA ALA A 358 12.88 9.77 -6.16
C ALA A 358 11.55 9.00 -5.97
N ARG A 359 11.36 8.42 -4.77
CA ARG A 359 10.18 7.66 -4.37
C ARG A 359 9.27 8.49 -3.46
N ARG A 360 8.00 8.64 -3.85
CA ARG A 360 7.03 9.44 -3.09
C ARG A 360 5.67 8.76 -3.04
N SER A 361 4.99 8.85 -1.92
CA SER A 361 3.59 8.43 -1.77
C SER A 361 2.70 9.66 -1.78
N MET A 362 1.81 9.75 -2.77
CA MET A 362 0.81 10.80 -2.91
C MET A 362 -0.56 10.26 -2.51
N LEU A 363 -1.17 10.82 -1.46
CA LEU A 363 -2.52 10.50 -1.02
C LEU A 363 -3.53 11.36 -1.78
N ILE A 364 -4.35 10.73 -2.62
CA ILE A 364 -5.27 11.40 -3.54
C ILE A 364 -6.71 11.16 -3.10
N ASN A 365 -7.47 12.23 -2.88
CA ASN A 365 -8.90 12.15 -2.57
C ASN A 365 -9.71 11.87 -3.85
N CYS A 366 -9.94 10.59 -4.15
CA CYS A 366 -10.57 10.16 -5.39
C CYS A 366 -12.00 10.68 -5.53
N ARG A 367 -12.73 10.76 -4.42
CA ARG A 367 -14.06 11.36 -4.41
C ARG A 367 -14.04 12.83 -4.81
N GLN A 368 -13.17 13.63 -4.19
CA GLN A 368 -13.06 15.05 -4.53
C GLN A 368 -12.60 15.24 -5.98
N LEU A 369 -11.72 14.37 -6.48
CA LEU A 369 -11.31 14.37 -7.89
C LEU A 369 -12.49 14.15 -8.84
N ARG A 370 -13.29 13.10 -8.62
CA ARG A 370 -14.47 12.83 -9.47
C ARG A 370 -15.53 13.93 -9.36
N ALA A 371 -15.71 14.52 -8.18
CA ALA A 371 -16.66 15.61 -7.97
C ALA A 371 -16.18 16.94 -8.58
N LEU A 372 -14.86 17.15 -8.71
CA LEU A 372 -14.28 18.37 -9.26
C LEU A 372 -14.27 18.36 -10.79
N LEU A 373 -13.98 17.21 -11.40
CA LEU A 373 -13.97 17.00 -12.85
C LEU A 373 -15.19 16.17 -13.26
N ASP A 374 -16.37 16.76 -13.08
CA ASP A 374 -17.66 16.09 -13.20
C ASP A 374 -18.23 16.06 -14.62
N ARG A 375 -17.74 16.93 -15.52
CA ARG A 375 -18.18 16.95 -16.91
C ARG A 375 -17.46 15.90 -17.75
N ASP A 376 -18.15 15.43 -18.78
CA ASP A 376 -17.60 14.43 -19.72
C ASP A 376 -16.41 14.99 -20.52
N ASP A 377 -16.38 16.31 -20.77
CA ASP A 377 -15.29 16.98 -21.47
C ASP A 377 -14.12 17.39 -20.55
N ASP A 378 -14.25 17.22 -19.23
CA ASP A 378 -13.16 17.54 -18.30
C ASP A 378 -12.06 16.48 -18.34
N ARG A 379 -10.86 16.93 -18.73
CA ARG A 379 -9.63 16.14 -18.77
C ARG A 379 -8.75 16.44 -17.56
N LEU A 380 -8.16 15.40 -17.00
CA LEU A 380 -7.08 15.51 -16.02
C LEU A 380 -5.75 15.31 -16.75
N ASN A 381 -4.86 16.29 -16.66
CA ASN A 381 -3.51 16.16 -17.19
C ASN A 381 -2.51 15.97 -16.07
N ILE A 382 -1.49 15.15 -16.34
CA ILE A 382 -0.38 14.85 -15.43
C ILE A 382 0.92 15.20 -16.16
N SER A 383 1.64 16.21 -15.66
CA SER A 383 2.98 16.60 -16.13
C SER A 383 4.01 16.38 -15.03
N ILE A 384 5.28 16.46 -15.41
CA ILE A 384 6.41 16.35 -14.50
C ILE A 384 7.48 17.37 -14.87
N THR A 385 7.99 18.06 -13.86
CA THR A 385 9.20 18.90 -13.93
C THR A 385 10.28 18.26 -13.09
N ALA A 386 11.52 18.16 -13.58
CA ALA A 386 12.65 17.53 -12.90
C ALA A 386 13.94 18.36 -13.00
N SER A 387 14.78 18.24 -11.98
CA SER A 387 16.07 18.93 -11.85
C SER A 387 17.24 17.93 -11.96
N PRO A 388 18.39 18.32 -12.54
CA PRO A 388 18.74 19.66 -13.05
C PRO A 388 18.16 19.96 -14.44
N ASP A 389 17.90 21.24 -14.73
CA ASP A 389 17.47 21.71 -16.06
C ASP A 389 18.61 21.66 -17.08
N ILE A 390 18.38 21.00 -18.22
CA ILE A 390 19.37 20.94 -19.32
C ILE A 390 19.73 22.32 -19.87
N ASN A 391 18.84 23.32 -19.77
CA ASN A 391 19.14 24.65 -20.28
C ASN A 391 20.18 25.41 -19.45
N ASN A 392 20.43 24.96 -18.21
CA ASN A 392 21.35 25.58 -17.26
C ASN A 392 22.61 24.74 -16.98
N HIS A 393 22.68 23.51 -17.50
CA HIS A 393 23.72 22.54 -17.19
C HIS A 393 24.14 21.74 -18.44
N ASP A 394 25.32 21.11 -18.41
CA ASP A 394 25.78 20.28 -19.54
C ASP A 394 25.06 18.92 -19.63
N VAL A 395 24.39 18.52 -18.54
CA VAL A 395 23.53 17.34 -18.46
C VAL A 395 22.31 17.66 -17.60
N GLY A 396 21.13 17.16 -17.96
CA GLY A 396 19.90 17.46 -17.23
C GLY A 396 18.64 16.98 -17.92
N PHE A 397 17.51 17.60 -17.58
CA PHE A 397 16.18 17.27 -18.07
C PHE A 397 15.54 18.50 -18.73
N GLY A 398 15.01 18.33 -19.94
CA GLY A 398 14.22 19.35 -20.63
C GLY A 398 12.75 19.28 -20.22
N THR A 399 12.42 19.78 -19.01
CA THR A 399 11.06 19.61 -18.45
C THR A 399 10.41 20.90 -17.93
N TYR A 400 11.07 22.06 -18.08
CA TYR A 400 10.60 23.32 -17.50
C TYR A 400 9.65 24.11 -18.41
N SER A 401 9.39 23.64 -19.64
CA SER A 401 8.44 24.28 -20.54
C SER A 401 7.63 23.27 -21.36
N ASP A 402 6.40 23.67 -21.73
CA ASP A 402 5.52 22.91 -22.63
C ASP A 402 6.14 22.65 -24.02
N LYS A 403 7.25 23.32 -24.35
CA LYS A 403 7.99 23.06 -25.59
C LYS A 403 8.91 21.86 -25.47
N ASP A 404 9.32 21.51 -24.26
CA ASP A 404 10.36 20.52 -23.99
C ASP A 404 9.75 19.18 -23.56
N ILE A 405 8.65 19.21 -22.81
CA ILE A 405 7.92 18.03 -22.34
C ILE A 405 6.40 18.18 -22.53
N GLY A 406 5.73 17.05 -22.78
CA GLY A 406 4.28 16.93 -22.86
C GLY A 406 3.66 16.51 -21.54
N PHE A 407 2.46 15.95 -21.61
CA PHE A 407 1.72 15.48 -20.44
C PHE A 407 0.81 14.31 -20.78
N LEU A 408 0.53 13.48 -19.79
CA LEU A 408 -0.49 12.44 -19.88
C LEU A 408 -1.88 13.08 -19.74
N SER A 409 -2.73 12.94 -20.75
CA SER A 409 -4.06 13.57 -20.77
C SER A 409 -5.20 12.54 -20.67
N LEU A 410 -5.79 12.43 -19.48
CA LEU A 410 -6.79 11.42 -19.13
C LEU A 410 -8.22 11.96 -19.29
N GLN A 411 -9.01 11.26 -20.10
CA GLN A 411 -10.47 11.43 -20.17
C GLN A 411 -11.15 10.78 -18.95
N ARG A 412 -12.46 10.96 -18.82
CA ARG A 412 -13.26 10.47 -17.69
C ARG A 412 -13.04 8.98 -17.41
N GLU A 413 -13.15 8.13 -18.42
CA GLU A 413 -13.03 6.68 -18.28
C GLU A 413 -11.62 6.29 -17.84
N GLN A 414 -10.59 6.91 -18.44
CA GLN A 414 -9.18 6.65 -18.10
C GLN A 414 -8.86 7.12 -16.68
N ARG A 415 -9.39 8.29 -16.27
CA ARG A 415 -9.25 8.83 -14.92
C ARG A 415 -9.93 7.92 -13.89
N ASP A 416 -11.15 7.47 -14.16
CA ASP A 416 -11.91 6.63 -13.23
C ASP A 416 -11.28 5.22 -13.13
N ALA A 417 -10.68 4.72 -14.22
CA ALA A 417 -9.87 3.51 -14.20
C ALA A 417 -8.57 3.69 -13.40
N LEU A 418 -7.92 4.86 -13.46
CA LEU A 418 -6.63 5.13 -12.81
C LEU A 418 -6.75 5.53 -11.33
N PHE A 419 -7.78 6.27 -10.96
CA PHE A 419 -8.01 6.78 -9.60
C PHE A 419 -9.20 6.06 -8.96
N GLN A 420 -8.90 4.96 -8.26
CA GLN A 420 -9.89 4.13 -7.59
C GLN A 420 -9.82 4.29 -6.07
N ASP A 421 -10.99 4.28 -5.44
CA ASP A 421 -11.10 4.41 -3.99
C ASP A 421 -10.37 3.24 -3.32
N ASN A 422 -9.56 3.54 -2.30
CA ASN A 422 -8.91 2.55 -1.44
C ASN A 422 -7.96 1.59 -2.17
N ARG A 423 -7.34 2.05 -3.26
CA ARG A 423 -6.32 1.30 -4.00
C ARG A 423 -4.92 1.90 -3.79
N THR A 424 -3.89 1.07 -3.91
CA THR A 424 -2.53 1.54 -4.20
C THR A 424 -2.24 1.46 -5.70
N LEU A 425 -1.74 2.56 -6.28
CA LEU A 425 -1.21 2.63 -7.64
C LEU A 425 0.31 2.78 -7.57
N LEU A 426 1.06 1.87 -8.19
CA LEU A 426 2.51 1.98 -8.36
C LEU A 426 2.80 2.70 -9.69
N LEU A 427 3.25 3.95 -9.63
CA LEU A 427 3.56 4.79 -10.77
C LEU A 427 5.08 4.84 -11.00
N SER A 428 5.54 4.32 -12.14
CA SER A 428 6.92 4.46 -12.60
C SER A 428 6.98 5.51 -13.71
N ILE A 429 7.85 6.51 -13.59
CA ILE A 429 8.07 7.52 -14.62
C ILE A 429 9.53 7.42 -15.07
N THR A 430 9.74 7.24 -16.38
CA THR A 430 11.08 7.28 -16.99
C THR A 430 11.25 8.58 -17.77
N LEU A 431 12.28 9.37 -17.46
CA LEU A 431 12.59 10.65 -18.10
C LEU A 431 13.76 10.52 -19.07
N ARG A 432 13.76 11.32 -20.14
CA ARG A 432 14.94 11.55 -20.97
C ARG A 432 15.91 12.48 -20.25
N ARG A 433 17.07 11.96 -19.89
CA ARG A 433 18.24 12.75 -19.52
C ARG A 433 19.02 13.14 -20.78
N GLU A 434 19.24 14.43 -20.93
CA GLU A 434 19.89 15.02 -22.09
C GLU A 434 21.32 15.46 -21.75
N GLN A 435 22.14 15.63 -22.78
CA GLN A 435 23.51 16.10 -22.69
C GLN A 435 23.73 17.13 -23.79
N THR A 436 24.47 18.20 -23.49
CA THR A 436 24.82 19.21 -24.49
C THR A 436 26.04 18.76 -25.30
N ASP A 437 26.20 19.32 -26.51
CA ASP A 437 27.39 19.12 -27.36
C ASP A 437 28.69 19.64 -26.72
N LYS A 438 28.66 20.25 -25.52
CA LYS A 438 29.88 20.62 -24.79
C LYS A 438 30.54 19.42 -24.13
N LEU A 439 29.77 18.39 -23.80
CA LEU A 439 30.26 17.24 -23.04
C LEU A 439 31.28 16.42 -23.85
N PHE A 440 31.07 16.31 -25.16
CA PHE A 440 32.00 15.67 -26.07
C PHE A 440 32.03 16.40 -27.43
N ARG A 441 33.21 16.85 -27.84
CA ARG A 441 33.42 17.56 -29.12
C ARG A 441 34.53 16.89 -29.91
N LEU A 442 34.27 16.68 -31.19
CA LEU A 442 35.31 16.31 -32.15
C LEU A 442 35.90 17.59 -32.72
N HIS A 443 37.21 17.79 -32.49
CA HIS A 443 37.97 18.83 -33.17
C HIS A 443 38.71 18.17 -34.34
N PRO A 444 38.41 18.52 -35.61
CA PRO A 444 39.21 18.06 -36.73
C PRO A 444 40.62 18.65 -36.62
N TYR A 445 41.64 17.80 -36.79
CA TYR A 445 43.05 18.20 -36.90
C TYR A 445 43.39 18.67 -38.32
#